data_AF-A0A1Q3VNR5-F1
#
_entry.id   AF-A0A1Q3VNR5-F1
#
_cell.length_a   1.000
_cell.length_b   1.000
_cell.length_c   1.000
_cell.angle_alpha   90.00
_cell.angle_beta   90.00
_cell.angle_gamma   90.00
#
_symmetry.space_group_name_H-M   'P 1'
#
loop_
_entity.id
_entity.type
_entity.pdbx_description
1 polymer ?
#
loop_
_entity_poly.entity_id
_entity_poly.type
_entity_poly.pdbx_seq_one_letter_code
_entity_poly.pdbx_strand_id
1 'polypeptide(L)'
;MRDIALSLVVFGLLPFVFRRPWIGVLLFLWISVMTPHRMAFGFAYDFPFAAIVAVSTLVGLLVSRDQVKLPISGITVLLFLMPLWMCVSYIFAFEHEAGFARWVEVMKVFFFVLVSASLLNSRKQIEWLLWVLVVSVGLFGVKGGLFTILTGGEMRVYGPPGGGFLSDNNAISVALVMVIPLMYYLRAVSASTWVRLGLLGAMLLSGMAVLGTHSRGAFLAVVAMALFLWLKSQKKLLFGLLMIAVLPIAIGFMPQSWTERMESIQTYEQDASAQGRLNSWRMAINVANARPLVGGGFELYTPKTFAMYAPVPEDLHSAHSVYFQMLGEHGYVGLALFLALGFTAWMTARRVIAASQGRPDCVWAIQMARAIQVSLIGFAVGGAFVNIAYWELQYYEIIALMVVHRLVTEARAPGGAGTPDATPPAAAPASTGSAPGGAATGGKTGAVAAARGRA
;
A
#
# COMPACT_ATOMS: atom_id res chain seq x y z
N MET A 1 5.71 -29.04 -6.71
CA MET A 1 4.29 -28.62 -6.59
C MET A 1 4.11 -27.09 -6.63
N ARG A 2 4.86 -26.29 -5.84
CA ARG A 2 4.76 -24.81 -5.85
C ARG A 2 5.06 -24.18 -7.22
N ASP A 3 6.08 -24.70 -7.91
CA ASP A 3 6.48 -24.27 -9.25
C ASP A 3 5.35 -24.37 -10.28
N ILE A 4 4.68 -25.53 -10.29
CA ILE A 4 3.55 -25.82 -11.18
C ILE A 4 2.37 -24.94 -10.81
N ALA A 5 2.03 -24.83 -9.53
CA ALA A 5 0.92 -24.00 -9.07
C ALA A 5 1.12 -22.52 -9.46
N LEU A 6 2.31 -21.96 -9.22
CA LEU A 6 2.64 -20.59 -9.62
C LEU A 6 2.54 -20.42 -11.15
N SER A 7 3.11 -21.36 -11.91
CA SER A 7 3.09 -21.31 -13.38
C SER A 7 1.66 -21.38 -13.91
N LEU A 8 0.82 -22.27 -13.38
CA LEU A 8 -0.59 -22.39 -13.76
C LEU A 8 -1.38 -21.10 -13.49
N VAL A 9 -1.13 -20.44 -12.35
CA VAL A 9 -1.75 -19.14 -12.04
C VAL A 9 -1.30 -18.08 -13.04
N VAL A 10 0.01 -17.93 -13.26
CA VAL A 10 0.54 -16.90 -14.16
C VAL A 10 0.10 -17.14 -15.60
N PHE A 11 0.40 -18.31 -16.17
CA PHE A 11 0.08 -18.63 -17.56
C PHE A 11 -1.43 -18.78 -17.79
N GLY A 12 -2.20 -19.25 -16.81
CA GLY A 12 -3.66 -19.32 -16.89
C GLY A 12 -4.32 -17.94 -16.93
N LEU A 13 -3.70 -16.91 -16.33
CA LEU A 13 -4.21 -15.54 -16.36
C LEU A 13 -3.77 -14.73 -17.59
N LEU A 14 -2.66 -15.10 -18.26
CA LEU A 14 -2.15 -14.35 -19.43
C LEU A 14 -3.19 -14.13 -20.56
N PRO A 15 -4.03 -15.12 -20.95
CA PRO A 15 -5.06 -14.89 -21.97
C PRO A 15 -6.03 -13.74 -21.63
N PHE A 16 -6.30 -13.55 -20.34
CA PHE A 16 -7.16 -12.46 -19.86
C PHE A 16 -6.44 -11.11 -19.85
N VAL A 17 -5.12 -11.10 -19.64
CA VAL A 17 -4.29 -9.88 -19.70
C VAL A 17 -4.40 -9.21 -21.07
N PHE A 18 -4.39 -9.98 -22.17
CA PHE A 18 -4.50 -9.40 -23.52
C PHE A 18 -5.84 -8.66 -23.76
N ARG A 19 -6.93 -9.11 -23.12
CA ARG A 19 -8.25 -8.45 -23.24
C ARG A 19 -8.47 -7.36 -22.17
N ARG A 20 -7.85 -7.52 -21.01
CA ARG A 20 -8.02 -6.65 -19.84
C ARG A 20 -6.64 -6.41 -19.22
N PRO A 21 -5.84 -5.48 -19.78
CA PRO A 21 -4.44 -5.31 -19.37
C PRO A 21 -4.27 -4.93 -17.89
N TRP A 22 -5.27 -4.32 -17.26
CA TRP A 22 -5.26 -4.06 -15.82
C TRP A 22 -5.14 -5.33 -14.96
N ILE A 23 -5.51 -6.52 -15.46
CA ILE A 23 -5.25 -7.79 -14.77
C ILE A 23 -3.75 -8.08 -14.74
N GLY A 24 -3.04 -7.74 -15.83
CA GLY A 24 -1.59 -7.86 -15.91
C GLY A 24 -0.87 -6.95 -14.92
N VAL A 25 -1.42 -5.75 -14.68
CA VAL A 25 -0.95 -4.86 -13.59
C VAL A 25 -1.02 -5.55 -12.22
N LEU A 26 -2.16 -6.17 -11.91
CA LEU A 26 -2.34 -6.87 -10.63
C LEU A 26 -1.41 -8.08 -10.51
N LEU A 27 -1.23 -8.82 -11.60
CA LEU A 27 -0.37 -10.00 -11.63
C LEU A 27 1.11 -9.62 -11.48
N PHE A 28 1.54 -8.53 -12.12
CA PHE A 28 2.89 -8.00 -11.96
C PHE A 28 3.13 -7.53 -10.53
N LEU A 29 2.20 -6.75 -9.97
CA LEU A 29 2.28 -6.31 -8.57
C LEU A 29 2.37 -7.49 -7.62
N TRP A 30 1.57 -8.54 -7.82
CA TRP A 30 1.67 -9.75 -7.01
C TRP A 30 3.05 -10.39 -7.11
N ILE A 31 3.59 -10.56 -8.32
CA ILE A 31 4.91 -11.17 -8.52
C ILE A 31 6.03 -10.32 -7.92
N SER A 32 5.94 -9.00 -8.05
CA SER A 32 6.98 -8.06 -7.66
C SER A 32 6.97 -7.78 -6.15
N VAL A 33 5.79 -7.61 -5.55
CA VAL A 33 5.65 -7.35 -4.11
C VAL A 33 5.74 -8.64 -3.29
N MET A 34 5.02 -9.71 -3.66
CA MET A 34 5.04 -10.95 -2.87
C MET A 34 6.27 -11.82 -3.17
N THR A 35 6.85 -11.70 -4.38
CA THR A 35 7.93 -12.57 -4.87
C THR A 35 7.63 -14.08 -4.70
N PRO A 36 6.45 -14.58 -5.12
CA PRO A 36 6.04 -15.95 -4.88
C PRO A 36 6.96 -16.99 -5.54
N HIS A 37 7.61 -16.60 -6.64
CA HIS A 37 8.63 -17.39 -7.32
C HIS A 37 9.81 -17.74 -6.40
N ARG A 38 10.24 -16.82 -5.53
CA ARG A 38 11.31 -17.07 -4.55
C ARG A 38 10.93 -18.07 -3.45
N MET A 39 9.65 -18.46 -3.35
CA MET A 39 9.19 -19.50 -2.43
C MET A 39 9.03 -20.89 -3.10
N ALA A 40 9.32 -20.97 -4.40
CA ALA A 40 9.43 -22.22 -5.13
C ALA A 40 10.80 -22.88 -4.92
N PHE A 41 10.95 -24.14 -5.32
CA PHE A 41 12.18 -24.92 -5.09
C PHE A 41 12.80 -25.46 -6.39
N GLY A 42 12.15 -25.30 -7.54
CA GLY A 42 12.63 -25.75 -8.85
C GLY A 42 12.77 -24.59 -9.84
N PHE A 43 12.43 -24.85 -11.11
CA PHE A 43 12.63 -23.90 -12.21
C PHE A 43 11.95 -22.55 -11.98
N ALA A 44 10.84 -22.52 -11.24
CA ALA A 44 10.08 -21.30 -11.04
C ALA A 44 10.85 -20.27 -10.20
N TYR A 45 11.88 -20.68 -9.46
CA TYR A 45 12.66 -19.79 -8.60
C TYR A 45 13.36 -18.65 -9.35
N ASP A 46 13.96 -18.96 -10.51
CA ASP A 46 14.70 -17.98 -11.35
C ASP A 46 13.96 -17.65 -12.65
N PHE A 47 12.78 -18.21 -12.87
CA PHE A 47 12.01 -17.98 -14.08
C PHE A 47 11.47 -16.53 -14.14
N PRO A 48 11.60 -15.82 -15.28
CA PRO A 48 11.33 -14.39 -15.36
C PRO A 48 9.82 -14.07 -15.51
N PHE A 49 8.99 -14.53 -14.58
CA PHE A 49 7.53 -14.34 -14.62
C PHE A 49 7.14 -12.86 -14.72
N ALA A 50 7.79 -11.97 -13.96
CA ALA A 50 7.48 -10.54 -13.99
C ALA A 50 7.69 -9.93 -15.38
N ALA A 51 8.74 -10.34 -16.10
CA ALA A 51 9.01 -9.85 -17.45
C ALA A 51 7.95 -10.33 -18.45
N ILE A 52 7.55 -11.61 -18.38
CA ILE A 52 6.49 -12.17 -19.24
C ILE A 52 5.17 -11.44 -19.02
N VAL A 53 4.81 -11.20 -17.75
CA VAL A 53 3.58 -10.47 -17.40
C VAL A 53 3.67 -9.02 -17.85
N ALA A 54 4.81 -8.36 -17.68
CA ALA A 54 5.01 -6.99 -18.16
C ALA A 54 4.84 -6.90 -19.69
N VAL A 55 5.53 -7.75 -20.45
CA VAL A 55 5.42 -7.79 -21.91
C VAL A 55 3.98 -8.09 -22.34
N SER A 56 3.32 -9.06 -21.72
CA SER A 56 1.92 -9.40 -22.04
C SER A 56 0.98 -8.24 -21.75
N THR A 57 1.23 -7.49 -20.67
CA THR A 57 0.46 -6.28 -20.31
C THR A 57 0.66 -5.17 -21.35
N LEU A 58 1.91 -4.94 -21.80
CA LEU A 58 2.22 -3.95 -22.83
C LEU A 58 1.63 -4.33 -24.19
N VAL A 59 1.65 -5.61 -24.57
CA VAL A 59 0.98 -6.08 -25.78
C VAL A 59 -0.54 -5.91 -25.66
N GLY A 60 -1.12 -6.26 -24.51
CA GLY A 60 -2.55 -6.04 -24.24
C GLY A 60 -2.95 -4.55 -24.31
N LEU A 61 -2.08 -3.65 -23.85
CA LEU A 61 -2.25 -2.20 -23.97
C LEU A 61 -2.34 -1.74 -25.44
N LEU A 62 -1.52 -2.31 -26.33
CA LEU A 62 -1.55 -1.97 -27.75
C LEU A 62 -2.86 -2.40 -28.42
N VAL A 63 -3.49 -3.47 -27.92
CA VAL A 63 -4.78 -4.00 -28.39
C VAL A 63 -5.96 -3.24 -27.79
N SER A 64 -5.86 -2.83 -26.53
CA SER A 64 -6.95 -2.22 -25.74
C SER A 64 -6.68 -0.73 -25.45
N ARG A 65 -6.33 0.05 -26.48
CA ARG A 65 -5.90 1.46 -26.33
C ARG A 65 -6.96 2.35 -25.71
N ASP A 66 -8.24 2.01 -25.91
CA ASP A 66 -9.42 2.68 -25.33
C ASP A 66 -9.48 2.59 -23.80
N GLN A 67 -8.80 1.61 -23.20
CA GLN A 67 -8.73 1.44 -21.75
C GLN A 67 -7.66 2.34 -21.08
N VAL A 68 -6.79 2.99 -21.86
CA VAL A 68 -5.70 3.82 -21.35
C VAL A 68 -6.21 5.21 -21.01
N LYS A 69 -6.18 5.56 -19.73
CA LYS A 69 -6.55 6.90 -19.25
C LYS A 69 -5.61 7.30 -18.12
N LEU A 70 -4.65 8.16 -18.42
CA LEU A 70 -3.75 8.71 -17.40
C LEU A 70 -4.26 10.09 -16.96
N PRO A 71 -4.80 10.26 -15.75
CA PRO A 71 -5.19 11.58 -15.27
C PRO A 71 -3.95 12.47 -15.16
N ILE A 72 -3.98 13.66 -15.74
CA ILE A 72 -2.90 14.64 -15.56
C ILE A 72 -3.14 15.34 -14.22
N SER A 73 -2.27 15.08 -13.27
CA SER A 73 -2.29 15.67 -11.93
C SER A 73 -0.87 15.97 -11.45
N GLY A 74 -0.72 16.69 -10.34
CA GLY A 74 0.59 16.90 -9.73
C GLY A 74 1.31 15.59 -9.40
N ILE A 75 0.58 14.53 -9.02
CA ILE A 75 1.13 13.19 -8.79
C ILE A 75 1.74 12.64 -10.08
N THR A 76 1.00 12.72 -11.19
CA THR A 76 1.44 12.22 -12.50
C THR A 76 2.72 12.91 -12.95
N VAL A 77 2.75 14.25 -12.84
CA VAL A 77 3.94 15.04 -13.19
C VAL A 77 5.14 14.62 -12.35
N LEU A 78 4.97 14.47 -11.04
CA LEU A 78 6.06 14.06 -10.15
C LEU A 78 6.52 12.61 -10.41
N LEU A 79 5.60 11.70 -10.74
CA LEU A 79 5.93 10.32 -11.13
C LEU A 79 6.69 10.23 -12.46
N PHE A 80 6.59 11.24 -13.34
CA PHE A 80 7.45 11.36 -14.53
C PHE A 80 8.78 12.06 -14.22
N LEU A 81 8.74 13.16 -13.48
CA LEU A 81 9.93 13.96 -13.18
C LEU A 81 10.94 13.21 -12.32
N MET A 82 10.48 12.39 -11.37
CA MET A 82 11.35 11.64 -10.48
C MET A 82 12.27 10.65 -11.22
N PRO A 83 11.78 9.68 -12.01
CA PRO A 83 12.66 8.79 -12.77
C PRO A 83 13.46 9.52 -13.85
N LEU A 84 12.93 10.59 -14.45
CA LEU A 84 13.69 11.43 -15.38
C LEU A 84 14.88 12.09 -14.69
N TRP A 85 14.68 12.62 -13.48
CA TRP A 85 15.77 13.17 -12.67
C TRP A 85 16.79 12.11 -12.28
N MET A 86 16.33 10.90 -11.96
CA MET A 86 17.23 9.77 -11.67
C MET A 86 18.12 9.43 -12.88
N CYS A 87 17.59 9.47 -14.11
CA CYS A 87 18.40 9.35 -15.33
C CYS A 87 19.47 10.44 -15.42
N VAL A 88 19.10 11.70 -15.13
CA VAL A 88 20.08 12.81 -15.10
C VAL A 88 21.16 12.55 -14.05
N SER A 89 20.78 12.22 -12.81
CA SER A 89 21.75 11.93 -11.75
C SER A 89 22.66 10.74 -12.07
N TYR A 90 22.13 9.71 -12.76
CA TYR A 90 22.90 8.53 -13.17
C TYR A 90 23.99 8.87 -14.18
N ILE A 91 23.76 9.81 -15.11
CA ILE A 91 24.81 10.30 -16.03
C ILE A 91 26.03 10.83 -15.26
N PHE A 92 25.82 11.37 -14.06
CA PHE A 92 26.88 11.92 -13.21
C PHE A 92 27.27 11.00 -12.05
N ALA A 93 26.83 9.74 -12.00
CA ALA A 93 27.10 8.84 -10.88
C ALA A 93 28.60 8.68 -10.58
N PHE A 94 28.97 8.43 -9.33
CA PHE A 94 30.34 8.04 -8.98
C PHE A 94 30.64 6.61 -9.42
N GLU A 95 29.63 5.73 -9.33
CA GLU A 95 29.74 4.29 -9.56
C GLU A 95 28.81 3.88 -10.72
N HIS A 96 29.13 4.27 -11.96
CA HIS A 96 28.27 4.00 -13.13
C HIS A 96 27.97 2.53 -13.36
N GLU A 97 29.00 1.67 -13.30
CA GLU A 97 28.86 0.23 -13.59
C GLU A 97 28.07 -0.48 -12.48
N ALA A 98 28.45 -0.26 -11.21
CA ALA A 98 27.76 -0.85 -10.07
C ALA A 98 26.30 -0.34 -9.96
N GLY A 99 26.09 0.95 -10.23
CA GLY A 99 24.78 1.58 -10.20
C GLY A 99 23.84 1.22 -11.36
N PHE A 100 24.35 0.64 -12.46
CA PHE A 100 23.52 0.35 -13.64
C PHE A 100 22.40 -0.65 -13.35
N ALA A 101 22.71 -1.74 -12.64
CA ALA A 101 21.72 -2.76 -12.29
C ALA A 101 20.60 -2.15 -11.44
N ARG A 102 20.96 -1.30 -10.47
CA ARG A 102 19.99 -0.59 -9.64
C ARG A 102 19.18 0.42 -10.45
N TRP A 103 19.80 1.18 -11.35
CA TRP A 103 19.08 2.09 -12.24
C TRP A 103 18.05 1.34 -13.10
N VAL A 104 18.41 0.21 -13.71
CA VAL A 104 17.49 -0.62 -14.50
C VAL A 104 16.30 -1.09 -13.66
N GLU A 105 16.55 -1.54 -12.43
CA GLU A 105 15.50 -1.95 -11.50
C GLU A 105 14.53 -0.80 -11.17
N VAL A 106 15.05 0.37 -10.80
CA VAL A 106 14.25 1.54 -10.45
C VAL A 106 13.45 2.06 -11.64
N MET A 107 14.05 2.09 -12.84
CA MET A 107 13.34 2.51 -14.05
C MET A 107 12.18 1.56 -14.39
N LYS A 108 12.37 0.24 -14.21
CA LYS A 108 11.29 -0.75 -14.41
C LYS A 108 10.14 -0.52 -13.42
N VAL A 109 10.45 -0.23 -12.16
CA VAL A 109 9.43 0.08 -11.14
C VAL A 109 8.62 1.30 -11.55
N PHE A 110 9.27 2.45 -11.82
CA PHE A 110 8.55 3.67 -12.19
C PHE A 110 7.78 3.53 -13.51
N PHE A 111 8.36 2.87 -14.50
CA PHE A 111 7.68 2.58 -15.75
C PHE A 111 6.40 1.78 -15.51
N PHE A 112 6.46 0.71 -14.71
CA PHE A 112 5.30 -0.13 -14.47
C PHE A 112 4.27 0.53 -13.54
N VAL A 113 4.70 1.39 -12.60
CA VAL A 113 3.84 2.30 -11.82
C VAL A 113 3.06 3.22 -12.77
N LEU A 114 3.70 3.84 -13.75
CA LEU A 114 3.03 4.70 -14.74
C LEU A 114 2.07 3.91 -15.65
N VAL A 115 2.45 2.71 -16.08
CA VAL A 115 1.55 1.78 -16.79
C VAL A 115 0.31 1.49 -15.96
N SER A 116 0.48 1.19 -14.68
CA SER A 116 -0.60 0.91 -13.74
C SER A 116 -1.53 2.11 -13.56
N ALA A 117 -0.96 3.30 -13.43
CA ALA A 117 -1.70 4.56 -13.33
C ALA A 117 -2.58 4.83 -14.55
N SER A 118 -2.18 4.35 -15.73
CA SER A 118 -2.93 4.52 -16.97
C SER A 118 -4.07 3.50 -17.16
N LEU A 119 -3.96 2.32 -16.52
CA LEU A 119 -4.88 1.19 -16.69
C LEU A 119 -5.93 1.07 -15.60
N LEU A 120 -5.64 1.58 -14.41
CA LEU A 120 -6.54 1.52 -13.25
C LEU A 120 -7.47 2.73 -13.25
N ASN A 121 -8.72 2.52 -13.66
CA ASN A 121 -9.65 3.59 -14.00
C ASN A 121 -11.02 3.47 -13.31
N SER A 122 -11.20 2.51 -12.41
CA SER A 122 -12.48 2.27 -11.73
C SER A 122 -12.27 1.88 -10.27
N ARG A 123 -13.31 2.11 -9.44
CA ARG A 123 -13.32 1.72 -8.04
C ARG A 123 -12.95 0.24 -7.85
N LYS A 124 -13.55 -0.65 -8.65
CA LYS A 124 -13.32 -2.10 -8.59
C LYS A 124 -11.84 -2.44 -8.81
N GLN A 125 -11.20 -1.81 -9.80
CA GLN A 125 -9.78 -2.05 -10.09
C GLN A 125 -8.87 -1.58 -8.95
N ILE A 126 -9.18 -0.43 -8.33
CA ILE A 126 -8.45 0.05 -7.15
C ILE A 126 -8.68 -0.85 -5.94
N GLU A 127 -9.90 -1.33 -5.71
CA GLU A 127 -10.15 -2.30 -4.63
C GLU A 127 -9.36 -3.61 -4.85
N TRP A 128 -9.28 -4.11 -6.09
CA TRP A 128 -8.43 -5.26 -6.41
C TRP A 128 -6.95 -4.97 -6.22
N LEU A 129 -6.46 -3.77 -6.57
CA LEU A 129 -5.09 -3.36 -6.29
C LEU A 129 -4.78 -3.45 -4.79
N LEU A 130 -5.66 -2.90 -3.95
CA LEU A 130 -5.50 -2.97 -2.49
C LEU A 130 -5.58 -4.41 -1.97
N TRP A 131 -6.46 -5.25 -2.52
CA TRP A 131 -6.52 -6.67 -2.17
C TRP A 131 -5.22 -7.39 -2.49
N VAL A 132 -4.64 -7.17 -3.67
CA VAL A 132 -3.38 -7.84 -4.03
C VAL A 132 -2.23 -7.35 -3.14
N LEU A 133 -2.15 -6.05 -2.82
CA LEU A 133 -1.18 -5.52 -1.86
C LEU A 133 -1.34 -6.17 -0.47
N VAL A 134 -2.58 -6.18 0.04
CA VAL A 134 -2.91 -6.73 1.36
C VAL A 134 -2.64 -8.23 1.43
N VAL A 135 -2.97 -9.00 0.40
CA VAL A 135 -2.68 -10.45 0.37
C VAL A 135 -1.18 -10.70 0.23
N SER A 136 -0.49 -9.94 -0.63
CA SER A 136 0.93 -10.10 -0.91
C SER A 136 1.78 -9.91 0.35
N VAL A 137 1.55 -8.82 1.08
CA VAL A 137 2.31 -8.50 2.29
C VAL A 137 1.69 -9.16 3.52
N GLY A 138 0.36 -9.18 3.62
CA GLY A 138 -0.37 -9.73 4.76
C GLY A 138 -0.17 -11.23 4.96
N LEU A 139 0.17 -12.00 3.92
CA LEU A 139 0.56 -13.40 4.08
C LEU A 139 1.82 -13.53 4.97
N PHE A 140 2.81 -12.67 4.77
CA PHE A 140 3.99 -12.62 5.63
C PHE A 140 3.64 -12.12 7.03
N GLY A 141 2.66 -11.23 7.17
CA GLY A 141 2.13 -10.79 8.46
C GLY A 141 1.44 -11.90 9.25
N VAL A 142 0.59 -12.68 8.59
CA VAL A 142 -0.08 -13.85 9.20
C VAL A 142 0.94 -14.90 9.60
N LYS A 143 1.83 -15.30 8.67
CA LYS A 143 2.88 -16.28 8.94
C LYS A 143 3.84 -15.81 10.04
N GLY A 144 4.30 -14.57 9.95
CA GLY A 144 5.19 -13.95 10.92
C GLY A 144 4.56 -13.81 12.29
N GLY A 145 3.29 -13.41 12.37
CA GLY A 145 2.57 -13.25 13.64
C GLY A 145 2.38 -14.57 14.36
N LEU A 146 1.97 -15.61 13.63
CA LEU A 146 1.89 -16.97 14.18
C LEU A 146 3.26 -17.45 14.65
N PHE A 147 4.30 -17.20 13.86
CA PHE A 147 5.68 -17.56 14.23
C PHE A 147 6.15 -16.83 15.50
N THR A 148 5.90 -15.52 15.61
CA THR A 148 6.21 -14.75 16.83
C THR A 148 5.50 -15.34 18.03
N ILE A 149 4.21 -15.67 17.91
CA ILE A 149 3.43 -16.24 19.03
C ILE A 149 3.99 -17.61 19.45
N LEU A 150 4.24 -18.48 18.48
CA LEU A 150 4.73 -19.84 18.74
C LEU A 150 6.14 -19.90 19.30
N THR A 151 6.97 -18.89 19.00
CA THR A 151 8.37 -18.80 19.47
C THR A 151 8.53 -17.88 20.69
N GLY A 152 7.43 -17.34 21.24
CA GLY A 152 7.50 -16.35 22.33
C GLY A 152 8.21 -15.06 21.95
N GLY A 153 8.35 -14.76 20.65
CA GLY A 153 9.05 -13.58 20.15
C GLY A 153 10.57 -13.61 20.23
N GLU A 154 11.18 -14.75 20.61
CA GLU A 154 12.65 -14.90 20.66
C GLU A 154 13.29 -14.83 19.27
N MET A 155 12.60 -15.37 18.26
CA MET A 155 13.09 -15.44 16.89
C MET A 155 12.60 -14.25 16.07
N ARG A 156 13.48 -13.75 15.19
CA ARG A 156 13.15 -12.63 14.30
C ARG A 156 12.31 -13.06 13.11
N VAL A 157 11.32 -12.24 12.78
CA VAL A 157 10.54 -12.35 11.55
C VAL A 157 11.27 -11.64 10.41
N TYR A 158 11.45 -12.37 9.30
CA TYR A 158 12.01 -11.88 8.03
C TYR A 158 10.97 -12.00 6.92
N GLY A 159 11.17 -11.28 5.82
CA GLY A 159 10.32 -11.40 4.64
C GLY A 159 10.75 -12.54 3.72
N PRO A 160 10.42 -12.47 2.41
CA PRO A 160 10.70 -13.56 1.48
C PRO A 160 12.21 -13.80 1.30
N PRO A 161 12.63 -15.07 1.09
CA PRO A 161 14.02 -15.40 0.79
C PRO A 161 14.42 -14.87 -0.60
N GLY A 162 15.74 -14.84 -0.88
CA GLY A 162 16.26 -14.51 -2.21
C GLY A 162 16.70 -13.05 -2.41
N GLY A 163 16.96 -12.32 -1.32
CA GLY A 163 17.67 -11.02 -1.37
C GLY A 163 16.89 -9.85 -1.97
N GLY A 164 15.57 -9.99 -2.18
CA GLY A 164 14.72 -8.86 -2.61
C GLY A 164 14.54 -7.80 -1.52
N PHE A 165 13.96 -6.66 -1.87
CA PHE A 165 13.76 -5.51 -0.95
C PHE A 165 13.07 -5.88 0.37
N LEU A 166 12.14 -6.84 0.37
CA LEU A 166 11.41 -7.26 1.56
C LEU A 166 12.12 -8.32 2.39
N SER A 167 13.30 -8.81 1.96
CA SER A 167 13.93 -9.97 2.60
C SER A 167 14.36 -9.69 4.04
N ASP A 168 14.80 -8.47 4.34
CA ASP A 168 15.22 -8.09 5.69
C ASP A 168 14.04 -7.75 6.61
N ASN A 169 14.31 -7.79 7.92
CA ASN A 169 13.32 -7.58 8.96
C ASN A 169 12.81 -6.13 9.03
N ASN A 170 13.62 -5.13 8.65
CA ASN A 170 13.20 -3.74 8.68
C ASN A 170 12.25 -3.43 7.51
N ALA A 171 12.57 -3.85 6.28
CA ALA A 171 11.71 -3.60 5.13
C ALA A 171 10.34 -4.28 5.27
N ILE A 172 10.30 -5.55 5.65
CA ILE A 172 9.02 -6.25 5.85
C ILE A 172 8.20 -5.64 7.00
N SER A 173 8.85 -5.12 8.03
CA SER A 173 8.15 -4.47 9.13
C SER A 173 7.43 -3.18 8.68
N VAL A 174 8.08 -2.34 7.86
CA VAL A 174 7.45 -1.14 7.30
C VAL A 174 6.33 -1.51 6.32
N ALA A 175 6.53 -2.54 5.50
CA ALA A 175 5.50 -3.08 4.62
C ALA A 175 4.24 -3.49 5.39
N LEU A 176 4.40 -4.22 6.49
CA LEU A 176 3.29 -4.66 7.35
C LEU A 176 2.56 -3.48 7.98
N VAL A 177 3.31 -2.49 8.47
CA VAL A 177 2.76 -1.25 9.01
C VAL A 177 1.90 -0.51 7.98
N MET A 178 2.35 -0.45 6.72
CA MET A 178 1.60 0.18 5.62
C MET A 178 0.31 -0.57 5.26
N VAL A 179 0.30 -1.91 5.26
CA VAL A 179 -0.89 -2.68 4.84
C VAL A 179 -1.95 -2.85 5.93
N ILE A 180 -1.62 -2.69 7.23
CA ILE A 180 -2.61 -2.82 8.32
C ILE A 180 -3.80 -1.83 8.16
N PRO A 181 -3.60 -0.53 7.88
CA PRO A 181 -4.69 0.39 7.55
C PRO A 181 -5.52 -0.03 6.33
N LEU A 182 -4.88 -0.63 5.32
CA LEU A 182 -5.57 -1.13 4.12
C LEU A 182 -6.45 -2.34 4.45
N MET A 183 -5.99 -3.26 5.30
CA MET A 183 -6.81 -4.35 5.83
C MET A 183 -8.03 -3.82 6.58
N TYR A 184 -7.85 -2.76 7.38
CA TYR A 184 -8.96 -2.10 8.07
C TYR A 184 -10.00 -1.54 7.09
N TYR A 185 -9.55 -0.86 6.03
CA TYR A 185 -10.43 -0.37 4.97
C TYR A 185 -11.21 -1.52 4.30
N LEU A 186 -10.50 -2.55 3.83
CA LEU A 186 -11.12 -3.69 3.15
C LEU A 186 -12.12 -4.40 4.06
N ARG A 187 -11.84 -4.47 5.36
CA ARG A 187 -12.76 -5.01 6.37
C ARG A 187 -14.02 -4.15 6.49
N ALA A 188 -13.88 -2.83 6.47
CA ALA A 188 -15.00 -1.91 6.60
C ALA A 188 -15.96 -1.95 5.40
N VAL A 189 -15.44 -2.20 4.19
CA VAL A 189 -16.26 -2.27 2.95
C VAL A 189 -16.70 -3.68 2.57
N SER A 190 -16.19 -4.72 3.25
CA SER A 190 -16.55 -6.11 2.96
C SER A 190 -17.92 -6.49 3.53
N ALA A 191 -18.79 -7.06 2.69
CA ALA A 191 -20.09 -7.58 3.12
C ALA A 191 -19.98 -8.91 3.90
N SER A 192 -19.02 -9.78 3.54
CA SER A 192 -18.88 -11.10 4.14
C SER A 192 -18.31 -11.05 5.55
N THR A 193 -19.03 -11.62 6.53
CA THR A 193 -18.56 -11.75 7.92
C THR A 193 -17.26 -12.54 8.04
N TRP A 194 -17.10 -13.59 7.23
CA TRP A 194 -15.88 -14.39 7.22
C TRP A 194 -14.67 -13.60 6.73
N VAL A 195 -14.84 -12.78 5.69
CA VAL A 195 -13.78 -11.89 5.19
C VAL A 195 -13.43 -10.86 6.26
N ARG A 196 -14.43 -10.28 6.93
CA ARG A 196 -14.20 -9.31 8.01
C ARG A 196 -13.46 -9.90 9.20
N LEU A 197 -13.77 -11.13 9.56
CA LEU A 197 -13.11 -11.85 10.66
C LEU A 197 -11.70 -12.27 10.26
N GLY A 198 -11.51 -12.78 9.04
CA GLY A 198 -10.19 -13.13 8.49
C GLY A 198 -9.26 -11.92 8.42
N LEU A 199 -9.75 -10.77 7.95
CA LEU A 199 -8.97 -9.52 7.94
C LEU A 199 -8.65 -9.03 9.34
N LEU A 200 -9.57 -9.16 10.30
CA LEU A 200 -9.28 -8.82 11.69
C LEU A 200 -8.16 -9.70 12.27
N GLY A 201 -8.23 -11.02 12.05
CA GLY A 201 -7.18 -11.95 12.44
C GLY A 201 -5.84 -11.61 11.77
N ALA A 202 -5.87 -11.31 10.46
CA ALA A 202 -4.67 -10.92 9.72
C ALA A 202 -4.06 -9.60 10.23
N MET A 203 -4.87 -8.62 10.61
CA MET A 203 -4.39 -7.37 11.21
C MET A 203 -3.69 -7.62 12.54
N LEU A 204 -4.31 -8.41 13.43
CA LEU A 204 -3.74 -8.73 14.74
C LEU A 204 -2.42 -9.51 14.61
N LEU A 205 -2.40 -10.53 13.75
CA LEU A 205 -1.19 -11.30 13.46
C LEU A 205 -0.11 -10.43 12.79
N SER A 206 -0.48 -9.53 11.89
CA SER A 206 0.48 -8.59 11.29
C SER A 206 1.07 -7.65 12.35
N GLY A 207 0.29 -7.20 13.33
CA GLY A 207 0.79 -6.44 14.47
C GLY A 207 1.81 -7.24 15.31
N MET A 208 1.52 -8.52 15.59
CA MET A 208 2.47 -9.40 16.26
C MET A 208 3.72 -9.68 15.42
N ALA A 209 3.58 -9.78 14.09
CA ALA A 209 4.71 -9.92 13.18
C ALA A 209 5.60 -8.67 13.22
N VAL A 210 5.01 -7.47 13.25
CA VAL A 210 5.76 -6.20 13.39
C VAL A 210 6.61 -6.21 14.66
N LEU A 211 6.07 -6.63 15.81
CA LEU A 211 6.86 -6.77 17.04
C LEU A 211 7.96 -7.83 16.90
N GLY A 212 7.63 -8.99 16.32
CA GLY A 212 8.57 -10.09 16.05
C GLY A 212 9.68 -9.75 15.06
N THR A 213 9.59 -8.66 14.29
CA THR A 213 10.70 -8.21 13.44
C THR A 213 11.87 -7.61 14.22
N HIS A 214 11.66 -7.24 15.49
CA HIS A 214 12.65 -6.54 16.33
C HIS A 214 13.14 -5.22 15.67
N SER A 215 12.30 -4.58 14.85
CA SER A 215 12.61 -3.34 14.12
C SER A 215 12.23 -2.11 14.93
N ARG A 216 13.24 -1.30 15.32
CA ARG A 216 13.04 -0.02 16.02
C ARG A 216 12.26 0.99 15.17
N GLY A 217 12.53 1.01 13.86
CA GLY A 217 11.82 1.88 12.91
C GLY A 217 10.33 1.56 12.81
N ALA A 218 9.97 0.27 12.81
CA ALA A 218 8.56 -0.11 12.78
C ALA A 218 7.84 0.13 14.11
N PHE A 219 8.52 -0.03 15.25
CA PHE A 219 7.96 0.36 16.54
C PHE A 219 7.58 1.85 16.54
N LEU A 220 8.49 2.74 16.11
CA LEU A 220 8.21 4.17 15.99
C LEU A 220 7.11 4.48 14.97
N ALA A 221 7.07 3.76 13.85
CA ALA A 221 6.03 3.93 12.84
C ALA A 221 4.63 3.55 13.39
N VAL A 222 4.52 2.45 14.15
CA VAL A 222 3.28 2.04 14.82
C VAL A 222 2.85 3.08 15.84
N VAL A 223 3.78 3.59 16.66
CA VAL A 223 3.50 4.67 17.63
C VAL A 223 2.98 5.92 16.92
N ALA A 224 3.63 6.35 15.84
CA ALA A 224 3.20 7.52 15.06
C ALA A 224 1.80 7.33 14.45
N MET A 225 1.53 6.14 13.90
CA MET A 225 0.20 5.79 13.38
C MET A 225 -0.87 5.79 14.48
N ALA A 226 -0.58 5.18 15.63
CA ALA A 226 -1.51 5.12 16.75
C ALA A 226 -1.81 6.50 17.33
N LEU A 227 -0.78 7.37 17.46
CA LEU A 227 -0.94 8.76 17.87
C LEU A 227 -1.80 9.52 16.85
N PHE A 228 -1.53 9.37 15.54
CA PHE A 228 -2.34 10.02 14.51
C PHE A 228 -3.81 9.56 14.55
N LEU A 229 -4.06 8.26 14.67
CA LEU A 229 -5.40 7.71 14.82
C LEU A 229 -6.10 8.22 16.09
N TRP A 230 -5.38 8.30 17.21
CA TRP A 230 -5.89 8.86 18.46
C TRP A 230 -6.30 10.33 18.30
N LEU A 231 -5.43 11.14 17.70
CA LEU A 231 -5.70 12.57 17.44
C LEU A 231 -6.91 12.78 16.53
N LYS A 232 -7.16 11.87 15.59
CA LYS A 232 -8.31 11.89 14.67
C LYS A 232 -9.57 11.22 15.21
N SER A 233 -9.49 10.48 16.31
CA SER A 233 -10.63 9.77 16.88
C SER A 233 -11.61 10.74 17.54
N GLN A 234 -12.91 10.52 17.31
CA GLN A 234 -13.99 11.19 18.04
C GLN A 234 -14.15 10.63 19.47
N LYS A 235 -13.64 9.40 19.71
CA LYS A 235 -13.70 8.69 21.00
C LYS A 235 -12.30 8.58 21.60
N LYS A 236 -11.65 9.73 21.84
CA LYS A 236 -10.25 9.81 22.28
C LYS A 236 -9.98 9.05 23.58
N LEU A 237 -10.90 9.14 24.55
CA LEU A 237 -10.76 8.43 25.83
C LEU A 237 -10.80 6.92 25.63
N LEU A 238 -11.79 6.39 24.90
CA LEU A 238 -11.89 4.95 24.63
C LEU A 238 -10.66 4.42 23.87
N PHE A 239 -10.22 5.14 22.84
CA PHE A 239 -9.03 4.74 22.09
C PHE A 239 -7.77 4.78 22.97
N GLY A 240 -7.61 5.81 23.79
CA GLY A 240 -6.51 5.91 24.75
C GLY A 240 -6.51 4.75 25.75
N LEU A 241 -7.67 4.42 26.32
CA LEU A 241 -7.83 3.28 27.24
C LEU A 241 -7.50 1.94 26.55
N LEU A 242 -7.94 1.74 25.31
CA LEU A 242 -7.59 0.55 24.53
C LEU A 242 -6.08 0.45 24.28
N MET A 243 -5.42 1.57 23.95
CA MET A 243 -3.97 1.59 23.78
C MET A 243 -3.24 1.26 25.08
N ILE A 244 -3.67 1.84 26.21
CA ILE A 244 -3.12 1.56 27.55
C ILE A 244 -3.31 0.10 27.94
N ALA A 245 -4.42 -0.54 27.54
CA ALA A 245 -4.65 -1.95 27.82
C ALA A 245 -3.81 -2.88 26.91
N VAL A 246 -3.72 -2.58 25.61
CA VAL A 246 -3.14 -3.49 24.63
C VAL A 246 -1.61 -3.40 24.56
N LEU A 247 -1.02 -2.21 24.62
CA LEU A 247 0.44 -2.05 24.44
C LEU A 247 1.25 -2.76 25.52
N PRO A 248 0.96 -2.64 26.83
CA PRO A 248 1.71 -3.33 27.87
C PRO A 248 1.63 -4.85 27.74
N ILE A 249 0.49 -5.39 27.32
CA ILE A 249 0.33 -6.83 27.06
C ILE A 249 1.22 -7.24 25.89
N ALA A 250 1.20 -6.47 24.80
CA ALA A 250 1.99 -6.77 23.61
C ALA A 250 3.51 -6.66 23.87
N ILE A 251 3.94 -5.68 24.67
CA ILE A 251 5.34 -5.50 25.08
C ILE A 251 5.75 -6.59 26.09
N GLY A 252 4.93 -6.87 27.09
CA GLY A 252 5.20 -7.90 28.10
C GLY A 252 5.22 -9.33 27.54
N PHE A 253 4.65 -9.55 26.35
CA PHE A 253 4.78 -10.81 25.62
C PHE A 253 6.18 -11.00 25.00
N MET A 254 6.91 -9.91 24.72
CA MET A 254 8.22 -9.99 24.07
C MET A 254 9.34 -10.34 25.08
N PRO A 255 10.39 -11.04 24.64
CA PRO A 255 11.49 -11.43 25.51
C PRO A 255 12.34 -10.22 25.93
N GLN A 256 13.11 -10.38 27.01
CA GLN A 256 13.98 -9.33 27.53
C GLN A 256 14.95 -8.76 26.48
N SER A 257 15.50 -9.61 25.61
CA SER A 257 16.40 -9.20 24.52
C SER A 257 15.73 -8.23 23.52
N TRP A 258 14.41 -8.31 23.35
CA TRP A 258 13.66 -7.34 22.56
C TRP A 258 13.59 -5.99 23.28
N THR A 259 13.28 -5.99 24.58
CA THR A 259 13.20 -4.77 25.40
C THR A 259 14.54 -4.05 25.46
N GLU A 260 15.62 -4.78 25.74
CA GLU A 260 17.00 -4.24 25.73
C GLU A 260 17.35 -3.60 24.37
N ARG A 261 16.91 -4.24 23.27
CA ARG A 261 17.09 -3.69 21.92
C ARG A 261 16.28 -2.42 21.70
N MET A 262 15.08 -2.29 22.23
CA MET A 262 14.29 -1.05 22.13
C MET A 262 14.85 0.05 23.03
N GLU A 263 15.32 -0.30 24.23
CA GLU A 263 15.91 0.64 25.19
C GLU A 263 17.26 1.20 24.71
N SER A 264 18.02 0.43 23.90
CA SER A 264 19.26 0.91 23.25
C SER A 264 19.09 2.17 22.39
N ILE A 265 17.86 2.59 22.09
CA ILE A 265 17.58 3.90 21.47
C ILE A 265 18.08 5.05 22.36
N GLN A 266 18.04 4.89 23.69
CA GLN A 266 18.49 5.92 24.64
C GLN A 266 20.02 6.04 24.71
N THR A 267 20.75 4.98 24.36
CA THR A 267 22.21 4.90 24.39
C THR A 267 22.79 4.73 22.97
N TYR A 268 22.20 5.41 21.98
CA TYR A 268 22.59 5.26 20.57
C TYR A 268 24.05 5.65 20.29
N GLU A 269 24.69 6.44 21.17
CA GLU A 269 26.12 6.77 21.14
C GLU A 269 27.01 5.53 21.26
N GLN A 270 26.52 4.47 21.93
CA GLN A 270 27.26 3.23 22.17
C GLN A 270 26.87 2.11 21.19
N ASP A 271 25.82 2.31 20.37
CA ASP A 271 25.37 1.35 19.37
C ASP A 271 26.13 1.56 18.06
N ALA A 272 27.08 0.67 17.75
CA ALA A 272 27.86 0.69 16.52
C ALA A 272 26.99 0.76 15.25
N SER A 273 25.83 0.09 15.24
CA SER A 273 24.90 0.14 14.10
C SER A 273 24.23 1.50 13.96
N ALA A 274 23.95 2.19 15.07
CA ALA A 274 23.41 3.56 15.04
C ALA A 274 24.48 4.57 14.61
N GLN A 275 25.71 4.44 15.13
CA GLN A 275 26.83 5.30 14.74
C GLN A 275 27.17 5.16 13.25
N GLY A 276 27.21 3.93 12.72
CA GLY A 276 27.44 3.70 11.29
C GLY A 276 26.39 4.33 10.38
N ARG A 277 25.11 4.34 10.81
CA ARG A 277 24.04 5.08 10.10
C ARG A 277 24.26 6.58 10.16
N LEU A 278 24.58 7.15 11.32
CA LEU A 278 24.86 8.58 11.46
C LEU A 278 26.07 9.03 10.63
N ASN A 279 27.12 8.20 10.58
CA ASN A 279 28.27 8.39 9.70
C ASN A 279 27.84 8.43 8.23
N SER A 280 27.00 7.48 7.81
CA SER A 280 26.42 7.41 6.45
C SER A 280 25.51 8.59 6.13
N TRP A 281 24.77 9.13 7.10
CA TRP A 281 23.92 10.31 6.93
C TRP A 281 24.77 11.57 6.71
N ARG A 282 25.84 11.73 7.50
CA ARG A 282 26.81 12.81 7.31
C ARG A 282 27.51 12.69 5.96
N MET A 283 27.89 11.48 5.55
CA MET A 283 28.43 11.22 4.22
C MET A 283 27.45 11.65 3.13
N ALA A 284 26.18 11.25 3.21
CA ALA A 284 25.15 11.63 2.23
C ALA A 284 24.94 13.15 2.16
N ILE A 285 24.94 13.84 3.32
CA ILE A 285 24.89 15.31 3.38
C ILE A 285 26.13 15.93 2.71
N ASN A 286 27.33 15.42 2.99
CA ASN A 286 28.57 15.94 2.42
C ASN A 286 28.64 15.74 0.90
N VAL A 287 28.19 14.57 0.40
CA VAL A 287 28.03 14.31 -1.04
C VAL A 287 27.03 15.28 -1.66
N ALA A 288 25.87 15.49 -1.02
CA ALA A 288 24.90 16.46 -1.50
C ALA A 288 25.44 17.89 -1.47
N ASN A 289 26.20 18.30 -0.44
CA ASN A 289 26.81 19.63 -0.41
C ASN A 289 27.84 19.82 -1.53
N ALA A 290 28.61 18.79 -1.87
CA ALA A 290 29.57 18.84 -2.96
C ALA A 290 28.89 18.78 -4.34
N ARG A 291 27.77 18.06 -4.46
CA ARG A 291 27.01 17.86 -5.71
C ARG A 291 25.52 18.11 -5.48
N PRO A 292 25.12 19.38 -5.22
CA PRO A 292 23.80 19.74 -4.68
C PRO A 292 22.62 19.33 -5.55
N LEU A 293 22.83 19.34 -6.86
CA LEU A 293 21.78 18.92 -7.79
C LEU A 293 21.74 17.40 -7.87
N VAL A 294 22.81 16.77 -8.35
CA VAL A 294 22.80 15.38 -8.84
C VAL A 294 23.17 14.32 -7.82
N GLY A 295 23.78 14.68 -6.69
CA GLY A 295 24.26 13.72 -5.69
C GLY A 295 25.40 12.82 -6.18
N GLY A 296 25.53 11.65 -5.56
CA GLY A 296 26.55 10.63 -5.84
C GLY A 296 26.13 9.56 -6.86
N GLY A 297 24.85 9.49 -7.24
CA GLY A 297 24.29 8.41 -8.06
C GLY A 297 23.97 7.15 -7.25
N PHE A 298 23.38 6.16 -7.92
CA PHE A 298 23.02 4.87 -7.31
C PHE A 298 24.25 4.15 -6.74
N GLU A 299 24.03 3.35 -5.69
CA GLU A 299 25.07 2.51 -5.05
C GLU A 299 26.31 3.31 -4.58
N LEU A 300 26.12 4.56 -4.13
CA LEU A 300 27.23 5.43 -3.71
C LEU A 300 28.00 4.97 -2.46
N TYR A 301 27.54 3.93 -1.74
CA TYR A 301 28.08 3.49 -0.46
C TYR A 301 29.36 2.66 -0.62
N THR A 302 30.40 3.25 -1.24
CA THR A 302 31.68 2.59 -1.54
C THR A 302 32.82 3.10 -0.67
N PRO A 303 33.91 2.32 -0.48
CA PRO A 303 35.08 2.77 0.28
C PRO A 303 35.63 4.11 -0.22
N LYS A 304 35.60 4.33 -1.54
CA LYS A 304 36.05 5.57 -2.19
C LYS A 304 35.20 6.77 -1.78
N THR A 305 33.87 6.63 -1.82
CA THR A 305 32.95 7.70 -1.40
C THR A 305 33.08 7.98 0.10
N PHE A 306 33.19 6.93 0.92
CA PHE A 306 33.41 7.08 2.36
C PHE A 306 34.72 7.78 2.69
N ALA A 307 35.83 7.42 2.04
CA ALA A 307 37.12 8.08 2.21
C ALA A 307 37.10 9.58 1.89
N MET A 308 36.25 10.00 0.94
CA MET A 308 36.17 11.39 0.53
C MET A 308 35.15 12.22 1.33
N TYR A 309 34.04 11.60 1.77
CA TYR A 309 32.88 12.34 2.28
C TYR A 309 32.41 11.90 3.68
N ALA A 310 32.82 10.75 4.20
CA ALA A 310 32.39 10.28 5.51
C ALA A 310 33.32 10.80 6.63
N PRO A 311 32.78 11.20 7.79
CA PRO A 311 33.57 11.52 8.97
C PRO A 311 34.47 10.37 9.46
N VAL A 312 33.98 9.14 9.36
CA VAL A 312 34.71 7.91 9.68
C VAL A 312 34.80 7.06 8.42
N PRO A 313 35.87 7.20 7.60
CA PRO A 313 36.01 6.52 6.32
C PRO A 313 35.90 4.99 6.32
N GLU A 314 36.36 4.34 7.38
CA GLU A 314 36.43 2.87 7.46
C GLU A 314 35.10 2.23 7.90
N ASP A 315 34.16 3.03 8.39
CA ASP A 315 32.88 2.58 8.92
C ASP A 315 31.79 2.58 7.84
N LEU A 316 31.92 1.63 6.90
CA LEU A 316 31.05 1.52 5.71
C LEU A 316 29.68 0.94 6.07
N HIS A 317 28.66 1.78 5.93
CA HIS A 317 27.27 1.39 6.11
C HIS A 317 26.41 2.02 5.01
N SER A 318 25.22 1.46 4.77
CA SER A 318 24.20 2.17 4.00
C SER A 318 23.39 3.07 4.94
N ALA A 319 22.83 4.15 4.40
CA ALA A 319 22.13 5.14 5.21
C ALA A 319 20.96 4.56 6.03
N HIS A 320 20.33 3.47 5.57
CA HIS A 320 19.11 2.91 6.15
C HIS A 320 18.09 4.02 6.47
N SER A 321 17.82 4.87 5.48
CA SER A 321 16.86 5.96 5.57
C SER A 321 16.51 6.41 4.17
N VAL A 322 15.25 6.32 3.77
CA VAL A 322 14.79 6.74 2.45
C VAL A 322 15.15 8.20 2.14
N TYR A 323 15.22 9.06 3.18
CA TYR A 323 15.55 10.47 3.01
C TYR A 323 17.04 10.68 2.68
N PHE A 324 17.93 10.08 3.45
CA PHE A 324 19.37 10.17 3.20
C PHE A 324 19.80 9.34 1.99
N GLN A 325 19.06 8.28 1.66
CA GLN A 325 19.18 7.56 0.40
C GLN A 325 18.91 8.51 -0.78
N MET A 326 17.73 9.14 -0.83
CA MET A 326 17.40 10.09 -1.90
C MET A 326 18.36 11.30 -1.94
N LEU A 327 18.76 11.83 -0.78
CA LEU A 327 19.70 12.94 -0.70
C LEU A 327 21.09 12.58 -1.22
N GLY A 328 21.63 11.45 -0.78
CA GLY A 328 22.96 11.00 -1.17
C GLY A 328 23.01 10.57 -2.65
N GLU A 329 22.04 9.78 -3.11
CA GLU A 329 22.01 9.25 -4.48
C GLU A 329 21.62 10.32 -5.51
N HIS A 330 20.71 11.24 -5.17
CA HIS A 330 20.08 12.13 -6.16
C HIS A 330 20.10 13.62 -5.79
N GLY A 331 20.84 14.01 -4.76
CA GLY A 331 21.00 15.39 -4.30
C GLY A 331 19.71 16.00 -3.73
N TYR A 332 19.73 17.31 -3.54
CA TYR A 332 18.58 18.05 -3.01
C TYR A 332 17.38 18.04 -3.97
N VAL A 333 17.62 17.97 -5.28
CA VAL A 333 16.55 17.91 -6.29
C VAL A 333 15.80 16.58 -6.18
N GLY A 334 16.52 15.44 -6.10
CA GLY A 334 15.90 14.13 -5.94
C GLY A 334 15.12 14.02 -4.63
N LEU A 335 15.69 14.50 -3.53
CA LEU A 335 14.98 14.56 -2.24
C LEU A 335 13.73 15.45 -2.33
N ALA A 336 13.82 16.64 -2.94
CA ALA A 336 12.69 17.54 -3.07
C ALA A 336 11.55 16.92 -3.88
N LEU A 337 11.86 16.24 -5.00
CA LEU A 337 10.86 15.52 -5.80
C LEU A 337 10.18 14.39 -5.01
N PHE A 338 10.96 13.62 -4.24
CA PHE A 338 10.44 12.55 -3.39
C PHE A 338 9.49 13.09 -2.31
N LEU A 339 9.89 14.14 -1.59
CA LEU A 339 9.06 14.77 -0.56
C LEU A 339 7.83 15.43 -1.17
N ALA A 340 7.97 16.09 -2.31
CA ALA A 340 6.86 16.70 -3.04
C ALA A 340 5.82 15.65 -3.46
N LEU A 341 6.24 14.46 -3.87
CA LEU A 341 5.35 13.37 -4.24
C LEU A 341 4.55 12.87 -3.03
N GLY A 342 5.21 12.61 -1.90
CA GLY A 342 4.55 12.22 -0.65
C GLY A 342 3.59 13.29 -0.13
N PHE A 343 4.00 14.57 -0.16
CA PHE A 343 3.15 15.69 0.24
C PHE A 343 1.94 15.85 -0.69
N THR A 344 2.13 15.73 -2.01
CA THR A 344 1.03 15.81 -2.98
C THR A 344 0.05 14.66 -2.82
N ALA A 345 0.53 13.45 -2.51
CA ALA A 345 -0.33 12.32 -2.16
C ALA A 345 -1.17 12.61 -0.92
N TRP A 346 -0.55 13.12 0.16
CA TRP A 346 -1.25 13.52 1.37
C TRP A 346 -2.35 14.56 1.11
N MET A 347 -2.02 15.59 0.33
CA MET A 347 -2.97 16.63 -0.06
C MET A 347 -4.10 16.08 -0.94
N THR A 348 -3.79 15.14 -1.84
CA THR A 348 -4.78 14.46 -2.66
C THR A 348 -5.74 13.65 -1.80
N ALA A 349 -5.25 12.92 -0.79
CA ALA A 349 -6.13 12.23 0.16
C ALA A 349 -7.06 13.20 0.92
N ARG A 350 -6.55 14.36 1.35
CA ARG A 350 -7.39 15.41 1.96
C ARG A 350 -8.47 15.91 1.00
N ARG A 351 -8.13 16.12 -0.26
CA ARG A 351 -9.08 16.53 -1.32
C ARG A 351 -10.14 15.45 -1.57
N VAL A 352 -9.76 14.17 -1.63
CA VAL A 352 -10.71 13.04 -1.73
C VAL A 352 -11.70 13.07 -0.57
N ILE A 353 -11.21 13.19 0.67
CA ILE A 353 -12.05 13.24 1.86
C ILE A 353 -13.02 14.42 1.77
N ALA A 354 -12.53 15.63 1.48
CA ALA A 354 -13.36 16.82 1.39
C ALA A 354 -14.40 16.73 0.27
N ALA A 355 -14.03 16.24 -0.92
CA ALA A 355 -14.94 16.09 -2.06
C ALA A 355 -16.01 14.99 -1.87
N SER A 356 -15.78 14.09 -0.91
CA SER A 356 -16.70 12.98 -0.58
C SER A 356 -17.58 13.27 0.64
N GLN A 357 -17.35 14.35 1.39
CA GLN A 357 -18.13 14.68 2.58
C GLN A 357 -19.60 14.92 2.24
N GLY A 358 -20.50 14.40 3.08
CA GLY A 358 -21.95 14.51 2.89
C GLY A 358 -22.53 13.62 1.79
N ARG A 359 -21.73 12.76 1.16
CA ARG A 359 -22.13 11.87 0.06
C ARG A 359 -22.17 10.41 0.50
N PRO A 360 -23.36 9.80 0.72
CA PRO A 360 -23.47 8.41 1.16
C PRO A 360 -22.82 7.39 0.21
N ASP A 361 -22.85 7.67 -1.10
CA ASP A 361 -22.23 6.88 -2.17
C ASP A 361 -20.70 6.89 -2.15
N CYS A 362 -20.08 7.87 -1.48
CA CYS A 362 -18.62 8.08 -1.44
C CYS A 362 -17.98 7.78 -0.08
N VAL A 363 -18.72 7.14 0.85
CA VAL A 363 -18.17 6.75 2.16
C VAL A 363 -16.94 5.86 2.03
N TRP A 364 -16.94 4.95 1.05
CA TRP A 364 -15.80 4.10 0.73
C TRP A 364 -14.55 4.92 0.37
N ALA A 365 -14.70 6.02 -0.38
CA ALA A 365 -13.57 6.86 -0.80
C ALA A 365 -12.96 7.61 0.39
N ILE A 366 -13.79 8.08 1.32
CA ILE A 366 -13.33 8.67 2.59
C ILE A 366 -12.53 7.64 3.39
N GLN A 367 -13.06 6.43 3.54
CA GLN A 367 -12.41 5.38 4.32
C GLN A 367 -11.08 4.94 3.69
N MET A 368 -11.05 4.78 2.36
CA MET A 368 -9.84 4.42 1.61
C MET A 368 -8.77 5.52 1.75
N ALA A 369 -9.14 6.78 1.52
CA ALA A 369 -8.20 7.90 1.63
C ALA A 369 -7.63 8.05 3.05
N ARG A 370 -8.45 7.82 4.09
CA ARG A 370 -7.98 7.81 5.48
C ARG A 370 -7.03 6.65 5.76
N ALA A 371 -7.33 5.45 5.27
CA ALA A 371 -6.45 4.29 5.43
C ALA A 371 -5.09 4.55 4.77
N ILE A 372 -5.07 5.07 3.54
CA ILE A 372 -3.83 5.43 2.85
C ILE A 372 -3.09 6.56 3.57
N GLN A 373 -3.78 7.58 4.14
CA GLN A 373 -3.10 8.59 4.97
C GLN A 373 -2.34 7.97 6.15
N VAL A 374 -2.97 7.01 6.84
CA VAL A 374 -2.31 6.33 7.96
C VAL A 374 -1.13 5.49 7.45
N SER A 375 -1.28 4.79 6.32
CA SER A 375 -0.19 4.05 5.68
C SER A 375 0.99 4.95 5.30
N LEU A 376 0.72 6.11 4.68
CA LEU A 376 1.75 7.09 4.32
C LEU A 376 2.51 7.64 5.53
N ILE A 377 1.86 7.80 6.69
CA ILE A 377 2.56 8.12 7.95
C ILE A 377 3.47 6.98 8.37
N GLY A 378 2.97 5.74 8.29
CA GLY A 378 3.76 4.54 8.57
C GLY A 378 5.01 4.46 7.70
N PHE A 379 4.88 4.74 6.40
CA PHE A 379 6.01 4.83 5.48
C PHE A 379 6.96 6.00 5.80
N ALA A 380 6.42 7.20 6.05
CA ALA A 380 7.24 8.37 6.31
C ALA A 380 8.11 8.22 7.57
N VAL A 381 7.56 7.59 8.62
CA VAL A 381 8.30 7.34 9.87
C VAL A 381 9.16 6.09 9.76
N GLY A 382 8.60 4.97 9.30
CA GLY A 382 9.32 3.70 9.17
C GLY A 382 10.46 3.76 8.15
N GLY A 383 10.23 4.43 7.02
CA GLY A 383 11.21 4.67 5.97
C GLY A 383 12.41 5.49 6.42
N ALA A 384 12.33 6.23 7.54
CA ALA A 384 13.50 6.91 8.12
C ALA A 384 14.58 5.93 8.60
N PHE A 385 14.27 4.63 8.71
CA PHE A 385 15.11 3.57 9.26
C PHE A 385 15.41 2.43 8.27
N VAL A 386 15.09 2.59 6.97
CA VAL A 386 15.33 1.55 5.96
C VAL A 386 15.51 2.15 4.55
N ASN A 387 16.34 1.51 3.71
CA ASN A 387 16.61 1.93 2.32
C ASN A 387 15.62 1.30 1.31
N ILE A 388 14.36 1.77 1.34
CA ILE A 388 13.29 1.32 0.42
C ILE A 388 12.68 2.46 -0.39
N ALA A 389 13.44 3.53 -0.69
CA ALA A 389 12.91 4.71 -1.37
C ALA A 389 12.27 4.38 -2.74
N TYR A 390 12.81 3.37 -3.43
CA TYR A 390 12.35 2.95 -4.75
C TYR A 390 11.27 1.86 -4.73
N TRP A 391 10.86 1.44 -3.55
CA TRP A 391 9.94 0.33 -3.42
C TRP A 391 8.52 0.72 -3.83
N GLU A 392 7.87 -0.17 -4.58
CA GLU A 392 6.67 0.14 -5.36
C GLU A 392 5.39 0.29 -4.56
N LEU A 393 5.32 -0.28 -3.34
CA LEU A 393 4.09 -0.31 -2.54
C LEU A 393 3.51 1.10 -2.31
N GLN A 394 4.35 2.05 -1.88
CA GLN A 394 3.89 3.43 -1.66
C GLN A 394 3.38 4.07 -2.97
N TYR A 395 4.02 3.80 -4.10
CA TYR A 395 3.63 4.41 -5.37
C TYR A 395 2.27 3.87 -5.86
N TYR A 396 1.96 2.60 -5.59
CA TYR A 396 0.63 2.05 -5.87
C TYR A 396 -0.47 2.67 -4.99
N GLU A 397 -0.19 2.96 -3.72
CA GLU A 397 -1.14 3.70 -2.86
C GLU A 397 -1.36 5.15 -3.35
N ILE A 398 -0.29 5.80 -3.84
CA ILE A 398 -0.36 7.14 -4.42
C ILE A 398 -1.20 7.13 -5.71
N ILE A 399 -1.05 6.12 -6.56
CA ILE A 399 -1.90 5.91 -7.74
C ILE A 399 -3.36 5.69 -7.33
N ALA A 400 -3.60 4.87 -6.30
CA ALA A 400 -4.96 4.64 -5.80
C ALA A 400 -5.63 5.96 -5.40
N LEU A 401 -4.93 6.84 -4.66
CA LEU A 401 -5.45 8.16 -4.30
C LEU A 401 -5.73 9.03 -5.52
N MET A 402 -4.83 9.04 -6.51
CA MET A 402 -5.00 9.81 -7.74
C MET A 402 -6.25 9.38 -8.51
N VAL A 403 -6.43 8.08 -8.69
CA VAL A 403 -7.59 7.51 -9.41
C VAL A 403 -8.88 7.75 -8.63
N VAL A 404 -8.88 7.53 -7.32
CA VAL A 404 -10.06 7.80 -6.48
C VAL A 404 -10.44 9.27 -6.48
N HIS A 405 -9.46 10.18 -6.42
CA HIS A 405 -9.72 11.61 -6.53
C HIS A 405 -10.44 11.95 -7.83
N ARG A 406 -9.92 11.46 -8.97
CA ARG A 406 -10.56 11.60 -10.27
C ARG A 406 -12.01 11.10 -10.24
N LEU A 407 -12.24 9.86 -9.81
CA LEU A 407 -13.57 9.23 -9.77
C LEU A 407 -14.58 10.04 -8.95
N VAL A 408 -14.18 10.52 -7.77
CA VAL A 408 -15.05 11.32 -6.89
C VAL A 408 -15.36 12.68 -7.51
N THR A 409 -14.38 13.31 -8.18
CA THR A 409 -14.56 14.62 -8.83
C THR A 409 -15.39 14.56 -10.10
N GLU A 410 -15.21 13.55 -10.95
CA GLU A 410 -16.01 13.37 -12.17
C GLU A 410 -17.48 13.11 -11.82
N ALA A 411 -17.74 12.32 -10.77
CA ALA A 411 -19.10 12.09 -10.26
C ALA A 411 -19.79 13.35 -9.70
N ARG A 412 -19.05 14.45 -9.49
CA ARG A 412 -19.60 15.73 -9.02
C ARG A 412 -19.98 16.68 -10.16
N ALA A 413 -19.46 16.49 -11.38
CA ALA A 413 -19.74 17.39 -12.49
C ALA A 413 -21.22 17.29 -12.93
N PRO A 414 -21.98 18.40 -13.04
CA PRO A 414 -23.42 18.40 -13.30
C PRO A 414 -23.87 17.97 -14.71
N GLY A 415 -23.18 17.02 -15.34
CA GLY A 415 -23.49 16.53 -16.70
C GLY A 415 -23.00 15.11 -17.03
N GLY A 416 -22.61 14.30 -16.04
CA GLY A 416 -22.17 12.91 -16.27
C GLY A 416 -23.34 11.97 -16.60
N ALA A 417 -23.77 11.96 -17.86
CA ALA A 417 -24.60 10.90 -18.41
C ALA A 417 -23.76 9.61 -18.63
N GLY A 418 -24.32 8.47 -18.20
CA GLY A 418 -23.86 7.10 -18.48
C GLY A 418 -23.26 6.42 -17.25
N THR A 419 -23.83 5.38 -16.65
CA THR A 419 -24.98 4.50 -16.91
C THR A 419 -25.35 3.94 -15.54
N PRO A 420 -26.63 3.93 -15.12
CA PRO A 420 -27.00 3.14 -13.95
C PRO A 420 -26.93 1.67 -14.37
N ASP A 421 -25.92 0.95 -13.88
CA ASP A 421 -26.00 -0.50 -13.76
C ASP A 421 -27.00 -0.80 -12.64
N ALA A 422 -28.27 -0.60 -12.97
CA ALA A 422 -29.41 -0.94 -12.15
C ALA A 422 -30.12 -2.07 -12.88
N THR A 423 -29.80 -3.30 -12.52
CA THR A 423 -30.74 -4.40 -12.71
C THR A 423 -31.96 -4.07 -11.84
N PRO A 424 -33.14 -3.77 -12.40
CA PRO A 424 -34.32 -3.59 -11.60
C PRO A 424 -34.73 -4.96 -11.04
N PRO A 425 -35.15 -5.09 -9.77
CA PRO A 425 -35.87 -6.28 -9.37
C PRO A 425 -37.18 -6.32 -10.17
N ALA A 426 -37.41 -7.46 -10.83
CA ALA A 426 -38.60 -7.71 -11.62
C ALA A 426 -39.86 -7.41 -10.80
N ALA A 427 -40.61 -6.40 -11.22
CA ALA A 427 -41.94 -6.12 -10.69
C ALA A 427 -42.88 -7.25 -11.12
N ALA A 428 -43.52 -7.89 -10.14
CA ALA A 428 -44.62 -8.81 -10.38
C ALA A 428 -45.77 -8.08 -11.11
N PRO A 429 -46.44 -8.72 -12.08
CA PRO A 429 -47.54 -8.08 -12.78
C PRO A 429 -48.75 -7.95 -11.83
N ALA A 430 -49.15 -6.71 -11.58
CA ALA A 430 -50.45 -6.39 -11.02
C ALA A 430 -51.53 -6.66 -12.08
N SER A 431 -52.42 -7.62 -11.80
CA SER A 431 -53.61 -7.86 -12.60
C SER A 431 -54.63 -6.75 -12.34
N THR A 432 -55.02 -6.04 -13.41
CA THR A 432 -56.22 -5.21 -13.41
C THR A 432 -57.09 -5.56 -14.61
N GLY A 433 -58.38 -5.74 -14.33
CA GLY A 433 -59.46 -5.51 -15.29
C GLY A 433 -60.02 -6.74 -16.00
N SER A 434 -61.16 -7.26 -15.52
CA SER A 434 -62.46 -6.98 -16.15
C SER A 434 -63.55 -7.94 -15.66
N ALA A 435 -64.62 -7.38 -15.09
CA ALA A 435 -65.95 -7.99 -15.13
C ALA A 435 -66.59 -7.63 -16.48
N PRO A 436 -67.58 -8.39 -16.99
CA PRO A 436 -68.96 -8.08 -16.57
C PRO A 436 -69.92 -9.29 -16.46
N GLY A 437 -70.90 -9.14 -15.54
CA GLY A 437 -72.31 -9.46 -15.79
C GLY A 437 -72.79 -10.91 -15.58
N GLY A 438 -73.77 -11.09 -14.68
CA GLY A 438 -74.76 -12.17 -14.83
C GLY A 438 -75.31 -12.83 -13.56
N ALA A 439 -76.39 -12.25 -13.03
CA ALA A 439 -77.58 -12.92 -12.47
C ALA A 439 -77.53 -13.79 -11.18
N ALA A 440 -78.29 -13.27 -10.20
CA ALA A 440 -79.41 -13.93 -9.50
C ALA A 440 -79.15 -14.85 -8.28
N THR A 441 -79.64 -14.39 -7.12
CA THR A 441 -80.75 -14.96 -6.28
C THR A 441 -80.50 -14.94 -4.77
N GLY A 442 -81.51 -14.46 -4.03
CA GLY A 442 -81.84 -14.77 -2.62
C GLY A 442 -80.88 -14.24 -1.55
N GLY A 443 -81.27 -13.49 -0.52
CA GLY A 443 -82.54 -13.37 0.18
C GLY A 443 -82.24 -13.39 1.69
N LYS A 444 -83.01 -12.61 2.48
CA LYS A 444 -83.11 -12.58 3.96
C LYS A 444 -81.98 -11.83 4.70
N THR A 445 -82.17 -11.10 5.82
CA THR A 445 -83.27 -10.49 6.61
C THR A 445 -82.58 -9.78 7.80
N GLY A 446 -83.17 -8.71 8.34
CA GLY A 446 -82.94 -8.20 9.71
C GLY A 446 -81.85 -7.12 9.83
N ALA A 447 -82.14 -5.83 9.95
CA ALA A 447 -82.70 -5.11 11.11
C ALA A 447 -81.82 -5.18 12.37
N VAL A 448 -81.22 -4.05 12.78
CA VAL A 448 -81.38 -3.36 14.08
C VAL A 448 -80.36 -2.19 14.18
N ALA A 449 -80.93 -1.00 14.43
CA ALA A 449 -80.52 0.14 15.30
C ALA A 449 -79.16 0.05 16.05
N ALA A 450 -78.48 1.09 16.54
CA ALA A 450 -78.61 2.55 16.57
C ALA A 450 -77.36 3.09 17.33
N ALA A 451 -77.09 4.38 17.13
CA ALA A 451 -76.57 5.36 18.11
C ALA A 451 -75.17 5.13 18.74
N ARG A 452 -74.19 6.00 18.43
CA ARG A 452 -73.85 7.27 19.12
C ARG A 452 -73.30 7.09 20.55
N GLY A 453 -72.12 7.66 20.78
CA GLY A 453 -71.87 8.48 21.98
C GLY A 453 -70.69 8.08 22.84
N ARG A 454 -69.59 8.83 22.66
CA ARG A 454 -68.49 9.13 23.59
C ARG A 454 -68.81 9.01 25.08
N ALA A 455 -67.86 8.45 25.83
CA ALA A 455 -67.18 9.11 26.94
C ALA A 455 -65.69 8.71 26.89
#